data_AF-A0A9R1N528-F1
#
_entry.id   AF-A0A9R1N528-F1
#
_cell.length_a   1.000
_cell.length_b   1.000
_cell.length_c   1.000
_cell.angle_alpha   90.00
_cell.angle_beta   90.00
_cell.angle_gamma   90.00
#
_symmetry.space_group_name_H-M   'P 1'
#
loop_
_entity.id
_entity.type
_entity.pdbx_description
1 polymer ?
#
loop_
_entity_poly.entity_id
_entity_poly.type
_entity_poly.pdbx_seq_one_letter_code
_entity_poly.pdbx_strand_id
1 'polypeptide(L)'
;MTSSASSSPSRKVLSKIACLRLQKELGEWQASPPGGFTYKVSDNLQRRYENHDGWHGNRWVIEVSGAEGTLYAGETYRLQVDFPEQYPMEAPQVIFMHPAPMHPHIYSNGHICLDILYDSWSPAMTVSSVCISILSMLSSSPAKERPSDNDRYVRNCRNGRSPKETRWWFHDDKV
;
A
#
# COMPACT_ATOMS: atom_id res chain seq x y z
N MET A 1 -10.36 5.27 42.70
CA MET A 1 -9.65 4.52 41.65
C MET A 1 -10.12 5.09 40.31
N THR A 2 -9.26 5.84 39.65
CA THR A 2 -9.57 6.62 38.44
C THR A 2 -9.71 5.69 37.23
N SER A 3 -10.87 5.71 36.58
CA SER A 3 -11.14 5.00 35.33
C SER A 3 -10.27 5.56 34.19
N SER A 4 -9.42 4.72 33.62
CA SER A 4 -8.67 5.02 32.40
C SER A 4 -9.63 4.96 31.20
N ALA A 5 -9.93 6.13 30.63
CA ALA A 5 -10.67 6.23 29.38
C ALA A 5 -9.83 5.63 28.25
N SER A 6 -10.27 4.52 27.67
CA SER A 6 -9.74 3.99 26.42
C SER A 6 -10.09 4.97 25.30
N SER A 7 -9.11 5.72 24.79
CA SER A 7 -9.31 6.56 23.61
C SER A 7 -9.50 5.67 22.38
N SER A 8 -10.75 5.48 21.98
CA SER A 8 -11.10 4.92 20.68
C SER A 8 -10.37 5.70 19.58
N PRO A 9 -9.72 5.05 18.60
CA PRO A 9 -9.09 5.78 17.51
C PRO A 9 -10.17 6.57 16.76
N SER A 10 -10.00 7.89 16.73
CA SER A 10 -10.86 8.80 15.97
C SER A 10 -10.96 8.32 14.53
N ARG A 11 -12.19 8.09 14.03
CA ARG A 11 -12.45 7.60 12.67
C ARG A 11 -12.02 8.68 11.68
N LYS A 12 -10.97 8.44 10.89
CA LYS A 12 -10.41 9.40 9.94
C LYS A 12 -11.22 9.40 8.63
N VAL A 13 -11.97 10.46 8.38
CA VAL A 13 -12.76 10.66 7.16
C VAL A 13 -11.87 11.33 6.12
N LEU A 14 -11.98 10.97 4.83
CA LEU A 14 -11.22 11.66 3.78
C LEU A 14 -11.61 13.14 3.69
N SER A 15 -10.62 14.00 3.48
CA SER A 15 -10.88 15.40 3.16
C SER A 15 -11.58 15.53 1.80
N LYS A 16 -12.26 16.64 1.56
CA LYS A 16 -12.89 16.92 0.25
C LYS A 16 -11.86 16.92 -0.89
N ILE A 17 -10.66 17.43 -0.62
CA ILE A 17 -9.55 17.44 -1.59
C ILE A 17 -9.12 16.01 -1.90
N ALA A 18 -8.97 15.16 -0.87
CA ALA A 18 -8.65 13.75 -1.05
C ALA A 18 -9.72 13.01 -1.90
N CYS A 19 -11.00 13.21 -1.60
CA CYS A 19 -12.09 12.60 -2.38
C CYS A 19 -12.06 13.01 -3.85
N LEU A 20 -11.93 14.33 -4.14
CA LEU A 20 -11.86 14.82 -5.52
C LEU A 20 -10.64 14.29 -6.26
N ARG A 21 -9.49 14.23 -5.58
CA ARG A 21 -8.26 13.68 -6.14
C ARG A 21 -8.43 12.19 -6.48
N LEU A 22 -8.96 11.39 -5.56
CA LEU A 22 -9.17 9.96 -5.76
C LEU A 22 -10.21 9.67 -6.84
N GLN A 23 -11.26 10.48 -6.94
CA GLN A 23 -12.24 10.36 -8.02
C GLN A 23 -11.60 10.61 -9.40
N LYS A 24 -10.70 11.61 -9.50
CA LYS A 24 -9.94 11.88 -10.73
C LYS A 24 -9.02 10.71 -11.09
N GLU A 25 -8.21 10.24 -10.13
CA GLU A 25 -7.30 9.11 -10.36
C GLU A 25 -8.05 7.83 -10.72
N LEU A 26 -9.22 7.58 -10.10
CA LEU A 26 -10.07 6.46 -10.44
C LEU A 26 -10.56 6.53 -11.89
N GLY A 27 -11.01 7.71 -12.33
CA GLY A 27 -11.43 7.92 -13.71
C GLY A 27 -10.30 7.72 -14.72
N GLU A 28 -9.10 8.22 -14.42
CA GLU A 28 -7.90 8.03 -15.25
C GLU A 28 -7.50 6.55 -15.31
N TRP A 29 -7.54 5.85 -14.18
CA TRP A 29 -7.24 4.41 -14.13
C TRP A 29 -8.25 3.59 -14.92
N GLN A 30 -9.54 3.88 -14.80
CA GLN A 30 -10.59 3.19 -15.56
C GLN A 30 -10.47 3.44 -17.07
N ALA A 31 -10.07 4.64 -17.46
CA ALA A 31 -9.85 4.98 -18.86
C ALA A 31 -8.59 4.30 -19.44
N SER A 32 -7.52 4.18 -18.66
CA SER A 32 -6.25 3.61 -19.10
C SER A 32 -5.48 2.98 -17.94
N PRO A 33 -5.78 1.71 -17.57
CA PRO A 33 -5.07 1.05 -16.49
C PRO A 33 -3.59 0.80 -16.89
N PRO A 34 -2.63 0.91 -15.95
CA PRO A 34 -1.25 0.54 -16.23
C PRO A 34 -1.16 -0.94 -16.65
N GLY A 35 -0.32 -1.24 -17.65
CA GLY A 35 -0.11 -2.62 -18.11
C GLY A 35 0.33 -3.55 -16.97
N GLY A 36 -0.25 -4.74 -16.90
CA GLY A 36 0.01 -5.72 -15.83
C GLY A 36 -0.82 -5.54 -14.55
N PHE A 37 -1.70 -4.53 -14.49
CA PHE A 37 -2.59 -4.31 -13.35
C PHE A 37 -4.06 -4.47 -13.72
N THR A 38 -4.79 -5.23 -12.89
CA THR A 38 -6.26 -5.28 -12.90
C THR A 38 -6.76 -4.70 -11.60
N TYR A 39 -7.67 -3.73 -11.66
CA TYR A 39 -8.18 -3.10 -10.45
C TYR A 39 -9.57 -3.62 -10.09
N LYS A 40 -9.74 -4.05 -8.83
CA LYS A 40 -11.04 -4.36 -8.25
C LYS A 40 -11.33 -3.31 -7.18
N VAL A 41 -12.06 -2.25 -7.54
CA VAL A 41 -12.63 -1.36 -6.52
C VAL A 41 -13.55 -2.24 -5.68
N SER A 42 -13.21 -2.43 -4.42
CA SER A 42 -14.23 -2.76 -3.45
C SER A 42 -15.00 -1.48 -3.17
N ASP A 43 -16.01 -1.23 -4.01
CA ASP A 43 -16.78 0.00 -4.01
C ASP A 43 -17.44 0.24 -2.65
N ASN A 44 -16.85 1.14 -1.87
CA ASN A 44 -17.46 1.70 -0.67
C ASN A 44 -17.25 3.22 -0.62
N LEU A 45 -16.94 3.88 -1.74
CA LEU A 45 -16.94 5.35 -1.80
C LEU A 45 -18.36 5.91 -1.56
N GLN A 46 -19.40 5.06 -1.69
CA GLN A 46 -20.80 5.47 -1.58
C GLN A 46 -21.62 4.75 -0.49
N ARG A 47 -21.15 3.66 0.13
CA ARG A 47 -21.84 3.03 1.29
C ARG A 47 -21.48 3.72 2.59
N ARG A 48 -22.03 4.92 2.73
CA ARG A 48 -22.36 5.47 4.04
C ARG A 48 -23.41 4.53 4.65
N TYR A 49 -23.08 3.82 5.74
CA TYR A 49 -23.99 3.25 6.76
C TYR A 49 -24.28 1.74 6.92
N GLU A 50 -23.73 0.77 6.18
CA GLU A 50 -24.23 -0.62 6.32
C GLU A 50 -23.22 -1.76 6.55
N ASN A 51 -22.02 -1.50 7.07
CA ASN A 51 -21.12 -2.60 7.43
C ASN A 51 -20.69 -2.53 8.91
N HIS A 52 -21.11 -3.54 9.68
CA HIS A 52 -20.85 -3.75 11.11
C HIS A 52 -19.44 -4.31 11.38
N ASP A 53 -18.60 -4.50 10.35
CA ASP A 53 -17.24 -5.06 10.44
C ASP A 53 -16.12 -4.00 10.30
N GLY A 54 -16.45 -2.71 10.30
CA GLY A 54 -15.47 -1.63 10.44
C GLY A 54 -14.72 -1.24 9.16
N TRP A 55 -15.22 -1.62 7.97
CA TRP A 55 -14.61 -1.22 6.70
C TRP A 55 -15.35 -0.05 6.03
N HIS A 56 -14.66 1.08 5.87
CA HIS A 56 -15.21 2.30 5.28
C HIS A 56 -14.28 2.91 4.21
N GLY A 57 -14.74 2.93 2.95
CA GLY A 57 -14.52 3.91 1.87
C GLY A 57 -13.13 4.33 1.37
N ASN A 58 -12.04 4.16 2.13
CA ASN A 58 -10.74 4.78 1.85
C ASN A 58 -9.69 3.75 1.42
N ARG A 59 -10.11 2.63 0.84
CA ARG A 59 -9.23 1.51 0.50
C ARG A 59 -9.47 1.05 -0.93
N TRP A 60 -8.38 0.88 -1.67
CA TRP A 60 -8.38 0.19 -2.96
C TRP A 60 -7.70 -1.18 -2.84
N VAL A 61 -8.17 -2.16 -3.61
CA VAL A 61 -7.51 -3.45 -3.78
C VAL A 61 -7.16 -3.62 -5.26
N ILE A 62 -5.87 -3.69 -5.55
CA ILE A 62 -5.34 -3.74 -6.91
C ILE A 62 -4.70 -5.10 -7.13
N GLU A 63 -5.13 -5.82 -8.14
CA GLU A 63 -4.52 -7.07 -8.56
C GLU A 63 -3.35 -6.76 -9.51
N VAL A 64 -2.18 -7.34 -9.24
CA VAL A 64 -0.96 -7.16 -10.03
C VAL A 64 -0.51 -8.52 -10.55
N SER A 65 -0.30 -8.61 -11.85
CA SER A 65 0.29 -9.78 -12.49
C SER A 65 1.78 -9.53 -12.70
N GLY A 66 2.61 -10.52 -12.37
CA GLY A 66 4.05 -10.43 -12.65
C GLY A 66 4.29 -10.37 -14.16
N ALA A 67 5.24 -9.53 -14.57
CA ALA A 67 5.54 -9.32 -15.98
C ALA A 67 6.21 -10.55 -16.61
N GLU A 68 5.92 -10.80 -17.87
CA GLU A 68 6.56 -11.83 -18.67
C GLU A 68 8.09 -11.66 -18.69
N GLY A 69 8.82 -12.78 -18.69
CA GLY A 69 10.28 -12.78 -18.67
C GLY A 69 10.93 -12.41 -17.32
N THR A 70 10.13 -12.22 -16.26
CA THR A 70 10.62 -11.96 -14.90
C THR A 70 10.48 -13.20 -14.02
N LEU A 71 11.09 -13.18 -12.83
CA LEU A 71 10.91 -14.25 -11.84
C LEU A 71 9.44 -14.44 -11.41
N TYR A 72 8.60 -13.41 -11.58
CA TYR A 72 7.20 -13.40 -11.15
C TYR A 72 6.21 -13.68 -12.29
N ALA A 73 6.69 -14.00 -13.50
CA ALA A 73 5.83 -14.31 -14.64
C ALA A 73 4.82 -15.42 -14.30
N GLY A 74 3.55 -15.22 -14.67
CA GLY A 74 2.45 -16.13 -14.37
C GLY A 74 1.92 -16.09 -12.93
N GLU A 75 2.47 -15.26 -12.05
CA GLU A 75 2.00 -15.09 -10.68
C GLU A 75 1.10 -13.85 -10.54
N THR A 76 0.09 -13.94 -9.67
CA THR A 76 -0.83 -12.83 -9.37
C THR A 76 -0.83 -12.52 -7.88
N TYR A 77 -0.68 -11.24 -7.57
CA TYR A 77 -0.68 -10.71 -6.21
C TYR A 77 -1.74 -9.63 -6.04
N ARG A 78 -2.04 -9.26 -4.79
CA ARG A 78 -2.98 -8.18 -4.48
C ARG A 78 -2.31 -7.13 -3.62
N LEU A 79 -2.42 -5.88 -4.02
CA LEU A 79 -2.03 -4.70 -3.26
C LEU A 79 -3.27 -4.14 -2.55
N GLN A 80 -3.12 -3.83 -1.27
CA GLN A 80 -4.06 -3.00 -0.53
C GLN A 80 -3.49 -1.59 -0.43
N VAL A 81 -4.27 -0.59 -0.83
CA VAL A 81 -3.92 0.82 -0.77
C VAL A 81 -4.89 1.50 0.19
N ASP A 82 -4.41 1.97 1.34
CA ASP A 82 -5.18 2.72 2.33
C ASP A 82 -4.85 4.21 2.24
N PHE A 83 -5.87 5.03 1.98
CA PHE A 83 -5.70 6.48 1.80
C PHE A 83 -5.82 7.23 3.13
N PRO A 84 -4.85 8.08 3.48
CA PRO A 84 -4.98 8.99 4.62
C PRO A 84 -5.96 10.12 4.31
N GLU A 85 -6.46 10.76 5.37
CA GLU A 85 -7.37 11.92 5.27
C GLU A 85 -6.77 13.08 4.44
N GLN A 86 -5.47 13.28 4.56
CA GLN A 86 -4.70 14.35 3.92
C GLN A 86 -4.16 13.96 2.53
N TYR A 87 -4.57 12.82 1.95
CA TYR A 87 -4.15 12.47 0.59
C TYR A 87 -4.50 13.61 -0.41
N PRO A 88 -3.61 14.00 -1.34
CA PRO A 88 -2.29 13.43 -1.64
C PRO A 88 -1.11 14.11 -0.90
N MET A 89 -1.37 15.00 0.06
CA MET A 89 -0.29 15.61 0.86
C MET A 89 0.45 14.59 1.72
N GLU A 90 -0.26 13.56 2.18
CA GLU A 90 0.33 12.38 2.82
C GLU A 90 0.24 11.17 1.86
N ALA A 91 1.32 10.38 1.78
CA ALA A 91 1.39 9.17 0.97
C ALA A 91 0.27 8.17 1.33
N PRO A 92 -0.24 7.36 0.40
CA PRO A 92 -1.09 6.23 0.76
C PRO A 92 -0.24 5.15 1.45
N GLN A 93 -0.85 4.38 2.35
CA GLN A 93 -0.20 3.15 2.83
C GLN A 93 -0.46 2.03 1.83
N VAL A 94 0.61 1.40 1.32
CA VAL A 94 0.51 0.29 0.37
C VAL A 94 1.17 -0.95 0.93
N ILE A 95 0.45 -2.07 0.92
CA ILE A 95 0.97 -3.39 1.34
C ILE A 95 0.55 -4.46 0.34
N PHE A 96 1.35 -5.51 0.20
CA PHE A 96 0.89 -6.76 -0.40
C PHE A 96 -0.01 -7.52 0.57
N MET A 97 -1.19 -7.91 0.10
CA MET A 97 -2.04 -8.87 0.81
C MET A 97 -1.42 -10.26 0.72
N HIS A 98 -1.77 -11.14 1.66
CA HIS A 98 -1.27 -12.50 1.64
C HIS A 98 -1.94 -13.34 0.51
N PRO A 99 -1.18 -14.20 -0.17
CA PRO A 99 0.28 -14.37 -0.06
C PRO A 99 1.05 -13.20 -0.70
N ALA A 100 2.05 -12.66 0.00
CA ALA A 100 2.92 -11.60 -0.52
C ALA A 100 4.11 -12.20 -1.28
N PRO A 101 4.55 -11.59 -2.41
CA PRO A 101 5.70 -12.07 -3.19
C PRO A 101 6.96 -12.14 -2.32
N MET A 102 7.78 -13.17 -2.52
CA MET A 102 9.14 -13.20 -1.95
C MET A 102 10.02 -12.28 -2.77
N HIS A 103 10.38 -11.14 -2.21
CA HIS A 103 11.21 -10.12 -2.84
C HIS A 103 12.12 -9.44 -1.79
N PRO A 104 13.37 -9.05 -2.12
CA PRO A 104 14.31 -8.40 -1.19
C PRO A 104 13.80 -7.12 -0.51
N HIS A 105 12.77 -6.48 -1.07
CA HIS A 105 12.10 -5.28 -0.53
C HIS A 105 10.67 -5.54 -0.03
N ILE A 106 10.24 -6.79 0.10
CA ILE A 106 8.88 -7.13 0.55
C ILE A 106 8.94 -8.07 1.74
N TYR A 107 8.52 -7.55 2.89
CA TYR A 107 8.45 -8.29 4.13
C TYR A 107 7.33 -9.32 4.09
N SER A 108 7.48 -10.38 4.90
CA SER A 108 6.50 -11.47 4.98
C SER A 108 5.11 -11.04 5.45
N ASN A 109 4.99 -9.91 6.16
CA ASN A 109 3.71 -9.30 6.51
C ASN A 109 3.11 -8.43 5.38
N GLY A 110 3.76 -8.36 4.23
CA GLY A 110 3.33 -7.60 3.06
C GLY A 110 3.83 -6.15 2.99
N HIS A 111 4.58 -5.67 3.99
CA HIS A 111 5.12 -4.32 3.95
C HIS A 111 6.17 -4.19 2.84
N ILE A 112 6.19 -3.04 2.18
CA ILE A 112 7.03 -2.76 1.00
C ILE A 112 8.06 -1.71 1.39
N CYS A 113 9.34 -2.02 1.27
CA CYS A 113 10.41 -1.05 1.43
C CYS A 113 10.67 -0.35 0.09
N LEU A 114 9.85 0.66 -0.22
CA LEU A 114 10.00 1.48 -1.43
C LEU A 114 9.83 2.94 -1.05
N ASP A 115 10.88 3.74 -1.24
CA ASP A 115 10.99 5.08 -0.66
C ASP A 115 9.88 6.06 -1.09
N ILE A 116 9.31 5.87 -2.29
CA ILE A 116 8.18 6.68 -2.76
C ILE A 116 6.90 6.50 -1.91
N LEU A 117 6.83 5.47 -1.07
CA LEU A 117 5.74 5.25 -0.10
C LEU A 117 6.01 5.96 1.24
N TYR A 118 7.17 6.59 1.38
CA TYR A 118 7.69 7.20 2.60
C TYR A 118 8.26 8.60 2.30
N ASP A 119 9.59 8.76 2.33
CA ASP A 119 10.25 10.06 2.35
C ASP A 119 10.30 10.71 0.96
N SER A 120 10.33 9.90 -0.10
CA SER A 120 10.29 10.38 -1.49
C SER A 120 8.87 10.56 -2.06
N TRP A 121 7.82 10.42 -1.24
CA TRP A 121 6.47 10.71 -1.71
C TRP A 121 6.30 12.19 -2.06
N SER A 122 5.68 12.45 -3.21
CA SER A 122 5.26 13.79 -3.60
C SER A 122 3.76 13.80 -3.92
N PRO A 123 3.01 14.87 -3.58
CA PRO A 123 1.61 14.99 -3.95
C PRO A 123 1.34 14.97 -5.47
N ALA A 124 2.37 15.12 -6.30
CA ALA A 124 2.29 14.95 -7.75
C ALA A 124 2.17 13.48 -8.19
N MET A 125 2.58 12.54 -7.34
CA MET A 125 2.50 11.10 -7.61
C MET A 125 1.06 10.61 -7.50
N THR A 126 0.73 9.59 -8.29
CA THR A 126 -0.59 8.93 -8.33
C THR A 126 -0.47 7.46 -7.92
N VAL A 127 -1.59 6.81 -7.60
CA VAL A 127 -1.64 5.37 -7.36
C VAL A 127 -1.11 4.61 -8.59
N SER A 128 -1.37 5.10 -9.81
CA SER A 128 -0.86 4.49 -11.05
C SER A 128 0.66 4.51 -11.09
N SER A 129 1.27 5.66 -10.77
CA SER A 129 2.73 5.79 -10.73
C SER A 129 3.35 4.88 -9.66
N VAL A 130 2.72 4.76 -8.48
CA VAL A 130 3.15 3.84 -7.42
C VAL A 130 3.11 2.39 -7.88
N CYS A 131 2.02 1.99 -8.55
CA CYS A 131 1.88 0.63 -9.05
C CYS A 131 2.94 0.32 -10.11
N ILE A 132 3.21 1.24 -11.05
CA ILE A 132 4.28 1.07 -12.03
C ILE A 132 5.64 0.88 -11.35
N SER A 133 5.95 1.67 -10.32
CA SER A 133 7.19 1.51 -9.54
C SER A 133 7.26 0.15 -8.84
N ILE A 134 6.16 -0.34 -8.25
CA ILE A 134 6.12 -1.66 -7.62
C ILE A 134 6.32 -2.79 -8.64
N LEU A 135 5.69 -2.71 -9.81
CA LEU A 135 5.88 -3.72 -10.87
C LEU A 135 7.31 -3.69 -11.40
N SER A 136 7.89 -2.49 -11.55
CA SER A 136 9.28 -2.34 -11.98
C SER A 136 10.24 -2.96 -10.97
N MET A 137 10.02 -2.69 -9.67
CA MET A 137 10.78 -3.28 -8.57
C MET A 137 10.71 -4.83 -8.59
N LEU A 138 9.51 -5.41 -8.76
CA LEU A 138 9.36 -6.86 -8.91
C LEU A 138 10.11 -7.37 -10.15
N SER A 139 9.99 -6.67 -11.27
CA SER A 139 10.55 -7.10 -12.56
C SER A 139 12.07 -7.11 -12.57
N SER A 140 12.71 -6.21 -11.82
CA SER A 140 14.17 -6.11 -11.74
C SER A 140 14.80 -7.03 -10.69
N SER A 141 14.03 -7.86 -10.00
CA SER A 141 14.55 -8.67 -8.89
C SER A 141 15.49 -9.77 -9.37
N PRO A 142 16.68 -9.93 -8.77
CA PRO A 142 17.62 -10.99 -9.15
C PRO A 142 17.28 -12.35 -8.54
N ALA A 143 16.50 -12.40 -7.44
CA ALA A 143 16.15 -13.63 -6.74
C ALA A 143 14.83 -13.49 -5.94
N LYS A 144 14.15 -14.62 -5.69
CA LYS A 144 12.98 -14.69 -4.82
C LYS A 144 13.40 -14.95 -3.36
N GLU A 145 13.77 -13.88 -2.66
CA GLU A 145 14.16 -13.94 -1.25
C GLU A 145 13.45 -12.87 -0.42
N ARG A 146 13.56 -12.92 0.90
CA ARG A 146 13.02 -11.89 1.80
C ARG A 146 14.13 -10.91 2.18
N PRO A 147 13.79 -9.68 2.65
CA PRO A 147 14.77 -8.81 3.29
C PRO A 147 15.51 -9.57 4.39
N SER A 148 16.83 -9.33 4.52
CA SER A 148 17.69 -10.05 5.49
C SER A 148 17.23 -9.86 6.94
N ASP A 149 16.55 -8.76 7.25
CA ASP A 149 16.02 -8.45 8.57
C ASP A 149 14.52 -8.76 8.75
N ASN A 150 13.93 -9.56 7.85
CA ASN A 150 12.49 -9.86 7.82
C ASN A 150 11.90 -10.20 9.19
N ASP A 151 12.47 -11.18 9.87
CA ASP A 151 11.90 -11.69 11.13
C ASP A 151 11.98 -10.65 12.25
N ARG A 152 13.07 -9.86 12.27
CA ARG A 152 13.25 -8.76 13.21
C ARG A 152 12.22 -7.67 12.98
N TYR A 153 12.07 -7.24 11.72
CA TYR A 153 11.13 -6.19 11.33
C TYR A 153 9.68 -6.59 11.64
N VAL A 154 9.26 -7.78 11.20
CA VAL A 154 7.90 -8.27 11.39
C VAL A 154 7.57 -8.47 12.87
N ARG A 155 8.52 -8.95 13.68
CA ARG A 155 8.36 -9.04 15.14
C ARG A 155 8.12 -7.67 15.77
N ASN A 156 8.79 -6.63 15.30
CA ASN A 156 8.62 -5.26 15.79
C ASN A 156 7.29 -4.62 15.35
N CYS A 157 6.69 -5.11 14.25
CA CYS A 157 5.38 -4.66 13.77
C CYS A 157 4.20 -5.31 14.52
N ARG A 158 4.44 -6.37 15.32
CA ARG A 158 3.42 -7.26 15.90
C ARG A 158 2.44 -6.59 16.89
N ASN A 159 2.67 -5.31 17.22
CA ASN A 159 1.76 -4.47 18.01
C ASN A 159 0.79 -3.63 17.16
N GLY A 160 0.54 -4.00 15.89
CA GLY A 160 -0.42 -3.30 15.03
C GLY A 160 0.04 -1.92 14.55
N ARG A 161 1.35 -1.66 14.59
CA ARG A 161 1.91 -0.39 14.08
C ARG A 161 1.82 -0.39 12.56
N SER A 162 1.30 0.71 12.02
CA SER A 162 1.31 0.94 10.58
C SER A 162 2.75 0.90 10.05
N PRO A 163 3.00 0.43 8.81
CA PRO A 163 4.31 0.59 8.15
C PRO A 163 4.82 2.04 8.18
N LYS A 164 3.94 3.04 8.28
CA LYS A 164 4.31 4.45 8.40
C LYS A 164 4.83 4.85 9.79
N GLU A 165 4.57 4.05 10.80
CA GLU A 165 5.03 4.25 12.18
C GLU A 165 6.31 3.47 12.48
N THR A 166 6.77 2.61 11.55
CA THR A 166 8.07 1.95 11.62
C THR A 166 9.17 2.88 11.10
N ARG A 167 10.13 3.20 11.97
CA ARG A 167 11.37 3.88 11.58
C ARG A 167 12.19 2.91 10.72
N TRP A 168 12.26 3.15 9.42
CA TRP A 168 13.01 2.33 8.47
C TRP A 168 14.51 2.49 8.72
N TRP A 169 15.22 1.37 8.73
CA TRP A 169 16.67 1.36 8.63
C TRP A 169 16.98 1.00 7.20
N PHE A 170 17.13 2.02 6.35
CA PHE A 170 17.56 1.83 4.97
C PHE A 170 18.96 1.23 5.00
N HIS A 171 19.08 -0.01 4.53
CA HIS A 171 20.37 -0.60 4.19
C HIS A 171 20.69 -0.21 2.75
N ASP A 172 20.94 1.07 2.52
CA ASP A 172 21.54 1.52 1.26
C ASP A 172 22.62 2.55 1.58
N ASP A 173 23.68 2.05 2.21
CA ASP A 173 24.93 2.78 2.36
C ASP A 173 25.79 2.51 1.12
N LYS A 174 25.82 3.53 0.25
CA LYS A 174 26.90 3.90 -0.68
C LYS A 174 26.99 3.15 -2.02
N VAL A 175 26.67 3.88 -3.08
CA VAL A 175 27.60 4.03 -4.22
C VAL A 175 28.74 4.97 -3.85
#